data_AF-A0A921UYR5-F1
#
_entry.id   AF-A0A921UYR5-F1
#
_cell.length_a   1.000
_cell.length_b   1.000
_cell.length_c   1.000
_cell.angle_alpha   90.00
_cell.angle_beta   90.00
_cell.angle_gamma   90.00
#
_symmetry.space_group_name_H-M   'P 1'
#
loop_
_entity.id
_entity.type
_entity.pdbx_description
1 polymer ?
#
loop_
_entity_poly.entity_id
_entity_poly.type
_entity_poly.pdbx_seq_one_letter_code
_entity_poly.pdbx_strand_id
1 'polypeptide(L)'
;MTKKQRSEAGAKRRRDRHHHHRRQLRDERCVSCTTFNILAPIYKRMDNENCRESQYRAYWFSRNEKIIDRLLADHSSIICLQEVWLGNDELVDMYQKRLGDANYMLFKLARTNNRGDGLLTAVHSNYFNVLDYRELLFNDIGDRVAQLLHVESAMPFLQNRSTSCVHQQSLIVNTHLLFPHDHSLSIVRLRQVYKILQYIEAYQEEHKLGPMPIILCGDWNGSKRGQVYKFLRSQGFVSSYDTAHQYSDSEEDAHKWVSHRNHRGNICGVDFIWLLNPDKCRKPLKTSWNEAVFGIIKYLLQVAFLSAENAFALLKADSLYDHITYSSFYQALCQLGMVHPDRLNSEEVEKLWSEADRDGDGVIDYKEFQEWSHPTKFEE
;
A
#
# COMPACT_ATOMS: atom_id res chain seq x y z
N MET A 1 -49.06 2.33 19.57
CA MET A 1 -47.63 2.06 19.30
C MET A 1 -46.88 1.93 20.60
N THR A 2 -46.16 0.82 20.78
CA THR A 2 -45.43 0.50 22.03
C THR A 2 -44.16 1.35 22.18
N LYS A 3 -43.68 1.54 23.42
CA LYS A 3 -42.44 2.29 23.73
C LYS A 3 -41.23 1.83 22.88
N LYS A 4 -41.19 0.55 22.51
CA LYS A 4 -40.17 -0.05 21.65
C LYS A 4 -40.20 0.46 20.20
N GLN A 5 -41.39 0.64 19.62
CA GLN A 5 -41.56 1.16 18.26
C GLN A 5 -41.17 2.65 18.14
N ARG A 6 -41.35 3.44 19.21
CA ARG A 6 -40.91 4.85 19.24
C ARG A 6 -39.38 4.98 19.35
N SER A 7 -38.73 4.06 20.06
CA SER A 7 -37.27 3.97 20.18
C SER A 7 -36.62 3.63 18.83
N GLU A 8 -37.15 2.64 18.12
CA GLU A 8 -36.64 2.21 16.80
C GLU A 8 -36.85 3.28 15.72
N ALA A 9 -38.00 3.99 15.74
CA ALA A 9 -38.24 5.12 14.84
C ALA A 9 -37.32 6.32 15.12
N GLY A 10 -36.97 6.56 16.39
CA GLY A 10 -35.99 7.59 16.79
C GLY A 10 -34.56 7.25 16.38
N ALA A 11 -34.16 5.98 16.49
CA ALA A 11 -32.87 5.48 16.03
C ALA A 11 -32.73 5.53 14.50
N LYS A 12 -33.81 5.22 13.75
CA LYS A 12 -33.85 5.34 12.29
C LYS A 12 -33.75 6.81 11.86
N ARG A 13 -34.53 7.72 12.46
CA ARG A 13 -34.43 9.18 12.19
C ARG A 13 -33.06 9.78 12.55
N ARG A 14 -32.37 9.25 13.57
CA ARG A 14 -30.99 9.67 13.90
C ARG A 14 -29.96 9.15 12.88
N ARG A 15 -30.10 7.92 12.37
CA ARG A 15 -29.27 7.41 11.27
C ARG A 15 -29.52 8.16 9.97
N ASP A 16 -30.78 8.45 9.65
CA ASP A 16 -31.17 9.21 8.47
C ASP A 16 -30.69 10.67 8.56
N ARG A 17 -30.69 11.28 9.76
CA ARG A 17 -30.07 12.60 10.00
C ARG A 17 -28.53 12.57 9.92
N HIS A 18 -27.86 11.52 10.38
CA HIS A 18 -26.42 11.36 10.17
C HIS A 18 -26.06 11.15 8.69
N HIS A 19 -26.90 10.46 7.92
CA HIS A 19 -26.74 10.36 6.47
C HIS A 19 -27.05 11.67 5.75
N HIS A 20 -28.05 12.45 6.20
CA HIS A 20 -28.37 13.76 5.62
C HIS A 20 -27.37 14.86 5.98
N HIS A 21 -26.76 14.86 7.17
CA HIS A 21 -25.71 15.82 7.52
C HIS A 21 -24.37 15.56 6.82
N ARG A 22 -24.16 14.37 6.25
CA ARG A 22 -22.97 14.07 5.43
C ARG A 22 -23.08 14.52 3.97
N ARG A 23 -24.27 14.94 3.53
CA ARG A 23 -24.47 15.72 2.30
C ARG A 23 -24.25 17.21 2.60
N GLN A 24 -23.06 17.57 3.09
CA GLN A 24 -22.51 18.87 2.69
C GLN A 24 -22.43 18.83 1.17
N LEU A 25 -22.86 19.91 0.50
CA LEU A 25 -22.56 20.13 -0.92
C LEU A 25 -21.07 19.86 -1.08
N ARG A 26 -20.68 18.70 -1.62
CA ARG A 26 -19.29 18.45 -1.98
C ARG A 26 -18.97 19.57 -2.94
N ASP A 27 -17.96 20.38 -2.64
CA ASP A 27 -17.42 21.31 -3.62
C ASP A 27 -17.15 20.47 -4.87
N GLU A 28 -17.73 20.85 -6.01
CA GLU A 28 -17.59 20.10 -7.27
C GLU A 28 -16.11 20.01 -7.70
N ARG A 29 -15.24 20.78 -7.03
CA ARG A 29 -13.78 20.78 -7.15
C ARG A 29 -13.04 19.78 -6.26
N CYS A 30 -13.70 19.10 -5.32
CA CYS A 30 -13.04 18.14 -4.44
C CYS A 30 -12.91 16.76 -5.10
N VAL A 31 -11.68 16.25 -5.14
CA VAL A 31 -11.37 14.86 -5.53
C VAL A 31 -11.73 13.92 -4.38
N SER A 32 -12.35 12.78 -4.69
CA SER A 32 -12.68 11.72 -3.73
C SER A 32 -12.15 10.38 -4.23
N CYS A 33 -11.60 9.58 -3.32
CA CYS A 33 -10.94 8.34 -3.68
C CYS A 33 -11.43 7.19 -2.80
N THR A 34 -11.77 6.06 -3.42
CA THR A 34 -12.07 4.79 -2.75
C THR A 34 -10.95 3.80 -3.07
N THR A 35 -10.41 3.13 -2.05
CA THR A 35 -9.62 1.91 -2.21
C THR A 35 -10.37 0.76 -1.55
N PHE A 36 -10.49 -0.39 -2.22
CA PHE A 36 -11.23 -1.53 -1.66
C PHE A 36 -10.76 -2.87 -2.23
N ASN A 37 -10.20 -3.72 -1.38
CA ASN A 37 -10.04 -5.15 -1.68
C ASN A 37 -11.43 -5.82 -1.62
N ILE A 38 -11.95 -6.24 -2.78
CA ILE A 38 -13.32 -6.75 -2.89
C ILE A 38 -13.44 -8.25 -2.64
N LEU A 39 -12.35 -8.94 -2.28
CA LEU A 39 -12.26 -10.38 -2.07
C LEU A 39 -12.78 -11.20 -3.26
N ALA A 40 -11.87 -11.72 -4.09
CA ALA A 40 -12.25 -12.46 -5.29
C ALA A 40 -13.09 -13.70 -4.91
N PRO A 41 -14.21 -13.99 -5.62
CA PRO A 41 -15.02 -15.18 -5.35
C PRO A 41 -14.24 -16.51 -5.35
N ILE A 42 -13.15 -16.60 -6.12
CA ILE A 42 -12.25 -17.76 -6.16
C ILE A 42 -11.44 -17.97 -4.87
N TYR A 43 -11.31 -16.93 -4.03
CA TYR A 43 -10.58 -16.98 -2.77
C TYR A 43 -11.49 -17.08 -1.55
N LYS A 44 -12.74 -16.61 -1.68
CA LYS A 44 -13.69 -16.67 -0.58
C LYS A 44 -14.10 -18.11 -0.25
N ARG A 45 -13.66 -18.57 0.91
CA ARG A 45 -14.01 -19.89 1.47
C ARG A 45 -15.45 -19.88 2.00
N MET A 46 -16.15 -20.98 1.77
CA MET A 46 -17.48 -21.23 2.35
C MET A 46 -17.34 -22.13 3.59
N ASP A 47 -18.42 -22.32 4.36
CA ASP A 47 -18.41 -23.07 5.64
C ASP A 47 -17.95 -24.53 5.50
N ASN A 48 -18.04 -25.12 4.30
CA ASN A 48 -17.42 -26.41 3.98
C ASN A 48 -16.00 -26.15 3.44
N GLU A 49 -14.97 -26.71 4.08
CA GLU A 49 -13.54 -26.32 3.92
C GLU A 49 -13.00 -26.33 2.47
N ASN A 50 -13.66 -27.05 1.56
CA ASN A 50 -13.27 -27.18 0.15
C ASN A 50 -14.14 -26.40 -0.84
N CYS A 51 -15.18 -25.71 -0.39
CA CYS A 51 -16.04 -24.93 -1.27
C CYS A 51 -15.54 -23.48 -1.39
N ARG A 52 -15.71 -22.91 -2.59
CA ARG A 52 -15.43 -21.50 -2.89
C ARG A 52 -16.69 -20.80 -3.35
N GLU A 53 -16.83 -19.52 -3.03
CA GLU A 53 -18.00 -18.74 -3.47
C GLU A 53 -18.13 -18.75 -5.00
N SER A 54 -17.02 -18.80 -5.74
CA SER A 54 -16.99 -18.92 -7.21
C SER A 54 -17.79 -20.10 -7.77
N GLN A 55 -18.01 -21.16 -6.99
CA GLN A 55 -18.81 -22.32 -7.38
C GLN A 55 -20.34 -22.05 -7.35
N TYR A 56 -20.77 -20.94 -6.75
CA TYR A 56 -22.17 -20.60 -6.53
C TYR A 56 -22.50 -19.24 -7.14
N ARG A 57 -22.91 -19.22 -8.42
CA ARG A 57 -23.22 -17.99 -9.16
C ARG A 57 -24.09 -17.01 -8.40
N ALA A 58 -25.20 -17.46 -7.82
CA ALA A 58 -26.12 -16.59 -7.10
C ALA A 58 -25.46 -15.83 -5.94
N TYR A 59 -24.47 -16.42 -5.26
CA TYR A 59 -23.81 -15.81 -4.11
C TYR A 59 -22.81 -14.74 -4.52
N TRP A 60 -21.87 -15.08 -5.41
CA TRP A 60 -20.91 -14.08 -5.85
C TRP A 60 -21.58 -12.97 -6.66
N PHE A 61 -22.60 -13.28 -7.47
CA PHE A 61 -23.32 -12.27 -8.25
C PHE A 61 -24.01 -11.26 -7.34
N SER A 62 -24.83 -11.72 -6.39
CA SER A 62 -25.54 -10.84 -5.45
C SER A 62 -24.59 -10.02 -4.56
N ARG A 63 -23.43 -10.58 -4.18
CA ARG A 63 -22.42 -9.84 -3.41
C ARG A 63 -21.80 -8.72 -4.24
N ASN A 64 -21.41 -9.01 -5.48
CA ASN A 64 -20.78 -8.02 -6.36
C ASN A 64 -21.77 -6.93 -6.79
N GLU A 65 -23.06 -7.25 -6.99
CA GLU A 65 -24.09 -6.22 -7.17
C GLU A 65 -24.12 -5.23 -6.01
N LYS A 66 -24.14 -5.73 -4.75
CA LYS A 66 -24.13 -4.88 -3.56
C LYS A 66 -22.84 -4.06 -3.42
N ILE A 67 -21.71 -4.61 -3.84
CA ILE A 67 -20.44 -3.87 -3.86
C ILE A 67 -20.53 -2.71 -4.85
N ILE A 68 -20.98 -2.97 -6.08
CA ILE A 68 -21.15 -1.95 -7.11
C ILE A 68 -22.17 -0.90 -6.67
N ASP A 69 -23.31 -1.30 -6.11
CA ASP A 69 -24.32 -0.39 -5.57
C ASP A 69 -23.72 0.55 -4.52
N ARG A 70 -22.83 0.02 -3.65
CA ARG A 70 -22.14 0.83 -2.65
C ARG A 70 -21.12 1.78 -3.28
N LEU A 71 -20.32 1.31 -4.24
CA LEU A 71 -19.34 2.14 -4.96
C LEU A 71 -20.02 3.30 -5.67
N LEU A 72 -21.15 3.01 -6.35
CA LEU A 72 -21.97 4.01 -6.99
C LEU A 72 -22.56 4.97 -5.97
N ALA A 73 -23.09 4.50 -4.83
CA ALA A 73 -23.64 5.40 -3.80
C ALA A 73 -22.59 6.33 -3.16
N ASP A 74 -21.34 5.89 -3.03
CA ASP A 74 -20.25 6.71 -2.49
C ASP A 74 -19.75 7.78 -3.50
N HIS A 75 -20.01 7.56 -4.81
CA HIS A 75 -19.70 8.46 -5.93
C HIS A 75 -18.28 9.03 -5.86
N SER A 76 -17.27 8.18 -5.65
CA SER A 76 -15.88 8.62 -5.61
C SER A 76 -15.37 8.96 -7.01
N SER A 77 -14.58 10.02 -7.17
CA SER A 77 -14.01 10.36 -8.49
C SER A 77 -12.93 9.38 -8.95
N ILE A 78 -12.30 8.66 -8.00
CA ILE A 78 -11.35 7.58 -8.24
C ILE A 78 -11.80 6.36 -7.43
N ILE A 79 -11.82 5.18 -8.06
CA ILE A 79 -12.10 3.90 -7.41
C ILE A 79 -10.98 2.92 -7.76
N CYS A 80 -10.23 2.47 -6.76
CA CYS A 80 -9.15 1.51 -6.87
C CYS A 80 -9.55 0.20 -6.19
N LEU A 81 -9.77 -0.86 -6.97
CA LEU A 81 -10.17 -2.16 -6.48
C LEU A 81 -9.02 -3.17 -6.57
N GLN A 82 -8.93 -4.04 -5.57
CA GLN A 82 -8.03 -5.19 -5.52
C GLN A 82 -8.83 -6.49 -5.42
N GLU A 83 -8.24 -7.61 -5.82
CA GLU A 83 -8.88 -8.94 -5.89
C GLU A 83 -10.15 -8.96 -6.77
N VAL A 84 -10.13 -8.24 -7.88
CA VAL A 84 -11.20 -8.34 -8.88
C VAL A 84 -11.01 -9.65 -9.64
N TRP A 85 -12.04 -10.49 -9.72
CA TRP A 85 -11.96 -11.78 -10.42
C TRP A 85 -12.05 -11.60 -11.94
N LEU A 86 -10.94 -11.13 -12.52
CA LEU A 86 -10.81 -10.82 -13.95
C LEU A 86 -10.91 -12.05 -14.86
N GLY A 87 -10.69 -13.25 -14.34
CA GLY A 87 -10.89 -14.51 -15.06
C GLY A 87 -12.36 -14.93 -15.22
N ASN A 88 -13.33 -14.09 -14.84
CA ASN A 88 -14.75 -14.34 -15.05
C ASN A 88 -15.39 -13.18 -15.82
N ASP A 89 -15.69 -13.41 -17.10
CA ASP A 89 -16.23 -12.39 -18.01
C ASP A 89 -17.54 -11.80 -17.50
N GLU A 90 -18.42 -12.61 -16.92
CA GLU A 90 -19.70 -12.15 -16.39
C GLU A 90 -19.57 -11.12 -15.25
N LEU A 91 -18.65 -11.36 -14.30
CA LEU A 91 -18.34 -10.41 -13.25
C LEU A 91 -17.69 -9.16 -13.83
N VAL A 92 -16.76 -9.31 -14.77
CA VAL A 92 -16.09 -8.19 -15.43
C VAL A 92 -17.08 -7.29 -16.16
N ASP A 93 -17.99 -7.88 -16.94
CA ASP A 93 -19.05 -7.18 -17.67
C ASP A 93 -19.99 -6.44 -16.73
N MET A 94 -20.31 -7.03 -15.57
CA MET A 94 -21.13 -6.38 -14.54
C MET A 94 -20.48 -5.07 -14.06
N TYR A 95 -19.19 -5.09 -13.71
CA TYR A 95 -18.47 -3.89 -13.29
C TYR A 95 -18.33 -2.87 -14.42
N GLN A 96 -17.94 -3.33 -15.63
CA GLN A 96 -17.76 -2.47 -16.80
C GLN A 96 -19.04 -1.76 -17.20
N LYS A 97 -20.16 -2.49 -17.27
CA LYS A 97 -21.46 -1.91 -17.61
C LYS A 97 -21.92 -0.91 -16.54
N ARG A 98 -21.97 -1.34 -15.28
CA ARG A 98 -22.56 -0.53 -14.21
C ARG A 98 -21.76 0.74 -13.90
N LEU A 99 -20.42 0.66 -13.91
CA LEU A 99 -19.57 1.85 -13.71
C LEU A 99 -19.45 2.68 -15.00
N GLY A 100 -19.42 2.04 -16.18
CA GLY A 100 -19.44 2.74 -17.46
C GLY A 100 -20.71 3.56 -17.68
N ASP A 101 -21.88 3.00 -17.37
CA ASP A 101 -23.18 3.70 -17.38
C ASP A 101 -23.20 4.90 -16.42
N ALA A 102 -22.34 4.89 -15.39
CA ALA A 102 -22.12 5.97 -14.44
C ALA A 102 -20.94 6.89 -14.81
N ASN A 103 -20.50 6.87 -16.07
CA ASN A 103 -19.45 7.72 -16.63
C ASN A 103 -18.04 7.53 -16.02
N TYR A 104 -17.72 6.31 -15.60
CA TYR A 104 -16.36 5.93 -15.26
C TYR A 104 -15.63 5.34 -16.47
N MET A 105 -14.37 5.71 -16.64
CA MET A 105 -13.40 5.02 -17.48
C MET A 105 -12.68 3.95 -16.65
N LEU A 106 -12.63 2.70 -17.13
CA LEU A 106 -12.13 1.56 -16.37
C LEU A 106 -10.83 0.99 -16.97
N PHE A 107 -9.87 0.70 -16.09
CA PHE A 107 -8.58 0.10 -16.41
C PHE A 107 -8.43 -1.19 -15.60
N LYS A 108 -8.21 -2.31 -16.27
CA LYS A 108 -8.12 -3.65 -15.64
C LYS A 108 -6.71 -4.18 -15.84
N LEU A 109 -6.13 -4.80 -14.80
CA LEU A 109 -4.82 -5.42 -14.89
C LEU A 109 -4.80 -6.75 -14.12
N ALA A 110 -4.66 -7.84 -14.86
CA ALA A 110 -4.52 -9.18 -14.28
C ALA A 110 -3.12 -9.38 -13.68
N ARG A 111 -3.03 -10.23 -12.67
CA ARG A 111 -1.73 -10.66 -12.14
C ARG A 111 -0.95 -11.47 -13.17
N THR A 112 0.37 -11.41 -13.09
CA THR A 112 1.30 -12.03 -14.04
C THR A 112 1.28 -13.57 -14.02
N ASN A 113 0.80 -14.19 -12.93
CA ASN A 113 0.79 -15.64 -12.75
C ASN A 113 -0.57 -16.32 -13.00
N ASN A 114 -1.48 -15.68 -13.72
CA ASN A 114 -2.78 -16.25 -14.12
C ASN A 114 -3.61 -16.82 -12.95
N ARG A 115 -3.48 -16.23 -11.76
CA ARG A 115 -4.28 -16.60 -10.57
C ARG A 115 -5.78 -16.30 -10.72
N GLY A 116 -6.16 -15.57 -11.75
CA GLY A 116 -7.55 -15.22 -12.08
C GLY A 116 -8.04 -13.91 -11.48
N ASP A 117 -7.32 -13.33 -10.50
CA ASP A 117 -7.61 -12.03 -9.95
C ASP A 117 -6.69 -10.91 -10.49
N GLY A 118 -7.05 -9.67 -10.19
CA GLY A 118 -6.24 -8.51 -10.51
C GLY A 118 -6.78 -7.20 -9.92
N LEU A 119 -6.38 -6.12 -10.56
CA LEU A 119 -6.72 -4.75 -10.20
C LEU A 119 -7.76 -4.19 -11.17
N LEU A 120 -8.62 -3.31 -10.64
CA LEU A 120 -9.47 -2.45 -11.45
C LEU A 120 -9.38 -1.03 -10.91
N THR A 121 -9.03 -0.08 -11.78
CA THR A 121 -9.09 1.34 -11.48
C THR A 121 -10.18 1.98 -12.33
N ALA A 122 -11.10 2.69 -11.70
CA ALA A 122 -12.14 3.44 -12.38
C ALA A 122 -12.00 4.93 -12.06
N VAL A 123 -11.96 5.76 -13.10
CA VAL A 123 -11.80 7.21 -13.01
C VAL A 123 -13.03 7.87 -13.61
N HIS A 124 -13.66 8.78 -12.85
CA HIS A 124 -14.88 9.44 -13.29
C HIS A 124 -14.58 10.58 -14.26
N SER A 125 -15.12 10.53 -15.48
CA SER A 125 -14.75 11.44 -16.58
C SER A 125 -15.10 12.91 -16.31
N ASN A 126 -16.09 13.20 -15.46
CA ASN A 126 -16.40 14.59 -15.07
C ASN A 126 -15.31 15.24 -14.18
N TYR A 127 -14.43 14.45 -13.56
CA TYR A 127 -13.40 14.96 -12.66
C TYR A 127 -12.02 14.94 -13.30
N PHE A 128 -11.75 13.97 -14.18
CA PHE A 128 -10.43 13.76 -14.74
C PHE A 128 -10.48 13.35 -16.21
N ASN A 129 -9.54 13.90 -16.97
CA ASN A 129 -9.09 13.36 -18.24
C ASN A 129 -7.90 12.44 -17.96
N VAL A 130 -7.92 11.21 -18.50
CA VAL A 130 -6.77 10.30 -18.38
C VAL A 130 -5.82 10.60 -19.55
N LEU A 131 -4.59 11.01 -19.22
CA LEU A 131 -3.56 11.36 -20.19
C LEU A 131 -2.73 10.14 -20.61
N ASP A 132 -2.46 9.24 -19.66
CA ASP A 132 -1.70 8.00 -19.91
C ASP A 132 -2.04 6.91 -18.89
N TYR A 133 -1.79 5.66 -19.26
CA TYR A 133 -1.93 4.48 -18.42
C TYR A 133 -0.75 3.53 -18.64
N ARG A 134 -0.09 3.15 -17.56
CA ARG A 134 1.04 2.21 -17.57
C ARG A 134 0.78 1.03 -16.64
N GLU A 135 1.17 -0.15 -17.12
CA GLU A 135 1.12 -1.40 -16.38
C GLU A 135 2.49 -1.71 -15.81
N LEU A 136 2.55 -1.89 -14.50
CA LEU A 136 3.78 -2.27 -13.80
C LEU A 136 3.66 -3.75 -13.45
N LEU A 137 4.44 -4.59 -14.14
CA LEU A 137 4.44 -6.04 -13.98
C LEU A 137 5.64 -6.47 -13.12
N PHE A 138 5.39 -7.03 -11.93
CA PHE A 138 6.43 -7.53 -11.04
C PHE A 138 6.69 -9.03 -11.28
N ASN A 139 7.04 -9.38 -12.52
CA ASN A 139 7.35 -10.76 -12.93
C ASN A 139 8.52 -11.37 -12.14
N ASP A 140 9.40 -10.52 -11.65
CA ASP A 140 10.59 -10.88 -10.88
C ASP A 140 10.33 -10.94 -9.36
N ILE A 141 9.21 -10.40 -8.87
CA ILE A 141 8.98 -10.19 -7.43
C ILE A 141 7.52 -10.44 -7.05
N GLY A 142 7.22 -11.70 -6.74
CA GLY A 142 5.97 -12.13 -6.10
C GLY A 142 4.72 -12.12 -6.99
N ASP A 143 4.88 -12.03 -8.31
CA ASP A 143 3.82 -12.05 -9.31
C ASP A 143 2.67 -11.08 -8.99
N ARG A 144 3.06 -9.86 -8.64
CA ARG A 144 2.15 -8.76 -8.35
C ARG A 144 2.19 -7.74 -9.47
N VAL A 145 1.25 -6.82 -9.42
CA VAL A 145 1.08 -5.77 -10.42
C VAL A 145 0.75 -4.45 -9.76
N ALA A 146 1.02 -3.36 -10.46
CA ALA A 146 0.47 -2.05 -10.16
C ALA A 146 -0.01 -1.36 -11.43
N GLN A 147 -0.99 -0.48 -11.29
CA GLN A 147 -1.47 0.40 -12.35
C GLN A 147 -0.97 1.81 -12.05
N LEU A 148 -0.43 2.52 -13.03
CA LEU A 148 -0.13 3.94 -12.95
C LEU A 148 -0.99 4.68 -13.97
N LEU A 149 -1.80 5.62 -13.50
CA LEU A 149 -2.60 6.50 -14.33
C LEU A 149 -2.08 7.93 -14.18
N HIS A 150 -1.80 8.58 -15.30
CA HIS A 150 -1.55 10.01 -15.33
C HIS A 150 -2.85 10.71 -15.69
N VAL A 151 -3.35 11.56 -14.79
CA VAL A 151 -4.63 12.25 -14.95
C VAL A 151 -4.48 13.74 -14.87
N GLU A 152 -5.38 14.44 -15.55
CA GLU A 152 -5.53 15.88 -15.53
C GLU A 152 -6.93 16.25 -15.05
N SER A 153 -7.04 17.23 -14.15
CA SER A 153 -8.34 17.72 -13.68
C SER A 153 -9.19 18.24 -14.84
N ALA A 154 -10.39 17.69 -15.00
CA ALA A 154 -11.35 18.13 -16.01
C ALA A 154 -11.86 19.55 -15.73
N MET A 155 -11.86 19.97 -14.46
CA MET A 155 -12.23 21.33 -14.05
C MET A 155 -10.97 22.18 -13.82
N PRO A 156 -10.86 23.37 -14.42
CA PRO A 156 -9.71 24.26 -14.23
C PRO A 156 -9.66 24.82 -12.80
N PHE A 157 -8.46 24.94 -12.23
CA PHE A 157 -8.25 25.59 -10.95
C PHE A 157 -8.00 27.10 -11.14
N LEU A 158 -8.63 27.94 -10.32
CA LEU A 158 -8.33 29.37 -10.24
C LEU A 158 -7.16 29.58 -9.27
N GLN A 159 -5.97 29.86 -9.81
CA GLN A 159 -4.85 30.30 -8.97
C GLN A 159 -5.11 31.73 -8.47
N ASN A 160 -5.15 31.90 -7.14
CA ASN A 160 -5.24 33.22 -6.54
C ASN A 160 -4.05 34.08 -7.01
N ARG A 161 -4.36 35.16 -7.74
CA ARG A 161 -3.47 36.20 -8.33
C ARG A 161 -3.04 36.02 -9.79
N SER A 162 -3.56 35.05 -10.54
CA SER A 162 -3.29 34.96 -11.99
C SER A 162 -4.56 34.58 -12.76
N THR A 163 -4.80 35.22 -13.91
CA THR A 163 -5.93 34.94 -14.81
C THR A 163 -5.77 33.65 -15.62
N SER A 164 -4.70 32.88 -15.39
CA SER A 164 -4.44 31.61 -16.04
C SER A 164 -5.21 30.47 -15.35
N CYS A 165 -6.11 29.84 -16.09
CA CYS A 165 -6.65 28.54 -15.71
C CYS A 165 -5.54 27.49 -15.90
N VAL A 166 -5.19 26.78 -14.84
CA VAL A 166 -4.23 25.67 -14.91
C VAL A 166 -4.98 24.39 -14.58
N HIS A 167 -4.91 23.41 -15.47
CA HIS A 167 -5.39 22.07 -15.20
C HIS A 167 -4.34 21.35 -14.35
N GLN A 168 -4.74 20.91 -13.17
CA GLN A 168 -3.84 20.23 -12.25
C GLN A 168 -3.69 18.76 -12.67
N GLN A 169 -2.46 18.33 -12.90
CA GLN A 169 -2.14 16.94 -13.20
C GLN A 169 -1.76 16.18 -11.94
N SER A 170 -1.95 14.87 -11.92
CA SER A 170 -1.60 13.99 -10.79
C SER A 170 -1.35 12.56 -11.28
N LEU A 171 -0.58 11.80 -10.51
CA LEU A 171 -0.40 10.37 -10.72
C LEU A 171 -1.24 9.58 -9.72
N ILE A 172 -1.99 8.59 -10.21
CA ILE A 172 -2.75 7.66 -9.40
C ILE A 172 -2.14 6.28 -9.57
N VAL A 173 -1.84 5.61 -8.46
CA VAL A 173 -1.38 4.24 -8.46
C VAL A 173 -2.37 3.35 -7.73
N ASN A 174 -2.66 2.18 -8.29
CA ASN A 174 -3.38 1.11 -7.61
C ASN A 174 -2.49 -0.13 -7.54
N THR A 175 -2.40 -0.79 -6.38
CA THR A 175 -1.65 -2.04 -6.24
C THR A 175 -2.25 -2.98 -5.19
N HIS A 176 -1.81 -4.23 -5.21
CA HIS A 176 -2.07 -5.23 -4.18
C HIS A 176 -0.79 -6.02 -3.91
N LEU A 177 -0.11 -5.67 -2.81
CA LEU A 177 1.20 -6.22 -2.46
C LEU A 177 1.11 -7.69 -2.03
N LEU A 178 2.27 -8.36 -1.95
CA LEU A 178 2.35 -9.76 -1.58
C LEU A 178 1.79 -10.04 -0.17
N PHE A 179 0.83 -10.96 -0.09
CA PHE A 179 0.24 -11.42 1.16
C PHE A 179 1.30 -11.92 2.17
N PRO A 180 1.24 -11.52 3.46
CA PRO A 180 2.26 -11.83 4.46
C PRO A 180 2.10 -13.26 5.01
N HIS A 181 2.47 -14.27 4.22
CA HIS A 181 2.48 -15.66 4.72
C HIS A 181 3.52 -15.88 5.82
N ASP A 182 4.64 -15.16 5.74
CA ASP A 182 5.78 -15.19 6.66
C ASP A 182 6.39 -13.78 6.80
N HIS A 183 7.07 -13.54 7.93
CA HIS A 183 7.73 -12.27 8.26
C HIS A 183 8.87 -11.93 7.30
N SER A 184 9.60 -12.92 6.77
CA SER A 184 10.67 -12.70 5.79
C SER A 184 10.14 -12.07 4.49
N LEU A 185 8.85 -12.25 4.16
CA LEU A 185 8.24 -11.65 2.96
C LEU A 185 8.01 -10.14 3.07
N SER A 186 8.32 -9.53 4.22
CA SER A 186 8.29 -8.07 4.36
C SER A 186 9.26 -7.37 3.41
N ILE A 187 10.43 -7.96 3.14
CA ILE A 187 11.40 -7.40 2.18
C ILE A 187 10.85 -7.42 0.75
N VAL A 188 10.09 -8.45 0.40
CA VAL A 188 9.47 -8.60 -0.92
C VAL A 188 8.44 -7.50 -1.13
N ARG A 189 7.58 -7.25 -0.13
CA ARG A 189 6.63 -6.11 -0.17
C ARG A 189 7.35 -4.78 -0.25
N LEU A 190 8.40 -4.58 0.56
CA LEU A 190 9.20 -3.35 0.51
C LEU A 190 9.75 -3.14 -0.91
N ARG A 191 10.27 -4.19 -1.55
CA ARG A 191 10.81 -4.10 -2.91
C ARG A 191 9.75 -3.77 -3.94
N GLN A 192 8.55 -4.34 -3.83
CA GLN A 192 7.43 -3.99 -4.68
C GLN A 192 7.14 -2.49 -4.61
N VAL A 193 7.14 -1.91 -3.40
CA VAL A 193 6.94 -0.45 -3.22
C VAL A 193 8.12 0.36 -3.76
N TYR A 194 9.36 -0.08 -3.51
CA TYR A 194 10.56 0.56 -4.06
C TYR A 194 10.50 0.64 -5.58
N LYS A 195 10.14 -0.46 -6.26
CA LYS A 195 9.95 -0.48 -7.71
C LYS A 195 8.83 0.45 -8.17
N ILE A 196 7.69 0.49 -7.47
CA ILE A 196 6.61 1.43 -7.79
C ILE A 196 7.14 2.88 -7.78
N LEU A 197 7.92 3.26 -6.76
CA LEU A 197 8.48 4.60 -6.68
C LEU A 197 9.54 4.86 -7.77
N GLN A 198 10.38 3.88 -8.09
CA GLN A 198 11.32 3.99 -9.23
C GLN A 198 10.59 4.17 -10.57
N TYR A 199 9.49 3.43 -10.78
CA TYR A 199 8.67 3.59 -11.99
C TYR A 199 8.03 4.98 -12.07
N ILE A 200 7.61 5.54 -10.94
CA ILE A 200 7.09 6.91 -10.88
C ILE A 200 8.19 7.91 -11.25
N GLU A 201 9.38 7.81 -10.67
CA GLU A 201 10.51 8.70 -10.97
C GLU A 201 10.89 8.60 -12.45
N ALA A 202 11.04 7.38 -12.99
CA ALA A 202 11.32 7.15 -14.40
C ALA A 202 10.22 7.69 -15.32
N TYR A 203 8.96 7.52 -14.95
CA TYR A 203 7.82 8.05 -15.70
C TYR A 203 7.85 9.58 -15.77
N GLN A 204 8.13 10.24 -14.64
CA GLN A 204 8.27 11.68 -14.57
C GLN A 204 9.45 12.18 -15.42
N GLU A 205 10.59 11.50 -15.39
CA GLU A 205 11.76 11.81 -16.23
C GLU A 205 11.46 11.65 -17.72
N GLU A 206 10.88 10.50 -18.13
CA GLU A 206 10.49 10.18 -19.51
C GLU A 206 9.59 11.28 -20.11
N HIS A 207 8.62 11.76 -19.31
CA HIS A 207 7.63 12.74 -19.74
C HIS A 207 8.00 14.19 -19.38
N LYS A 208 9.21 14.41 -18.83
CA LYS A 208 9.71 15.73 -18.39
C LYS A 208 8.73 16.45 -17.43
N LEU A 209 8.10 15.68 -16.55
CA LEU A 209 7.16 16.18 -15.57
C LEU A 209 7.93 16.70 -14.35
N GLY A 210 7.54 17.87 -13.85
CA GLY A 210 8.02 18.35 -12.57
C GLY A 210 7.45 17.55 -11.40
N PRO A 211 7.83 17.90 -10.16
CA PRO A 211 7.15 17.39 -8.97
C PRO A 211 5.64 17.61 -9.10
N MET A 212 4.86 16.56 -8.88
CA MET A 212 3.40 16.61 -8.98
C MET A 212 2.73 15.78 -7.87
N PRO A 213 1.43 15.99 -7.61
CA PRO A 213 0.70 15.20 -6.64
C PRO A 213 0.64 13.72 -7.02
N ILE A 214 0.84 12.85 -6.04
CA ILE A 214 0.78 11.39 -6.22
C ILE A 214 -0.19 10.79 -5.21
N ILE A 215 -1.09 9.93 -5.69
CA ILE A 215 -2.05 9.18 -4.89
C ILE A 215 -1.73 7.69 -5.04
N LEU A 216 -1.31 7.02 -3.97
CA LEU A 216 -1.08 5.57 -3.99
C LEU A 216 -2.19 4.86 -3.21
N CYS A 217 -3.00 4.08 -3.91
CA CYS A 217 -4.08 3.27 -3.37
C CYS A 217 -3.71 1.80 -3.39
N GLY A 218 -4.23 1.05 -2.43
CA GLY A 218 -4.08 -0.39 -2.49
C GLY A 218 -4.30 -1.11 -1.18
N ASP A 219 -4.25 -2.44 -1.30
CA ASP A 219 -3.99 -3.35 -0.21
C ASP A 219 -2.48 -3.56 -0.11
N TRP A 220 -1.88 -2.95 0.93
CA TRP A 220 -0.43 -2.95 1.14
C TRP A 220 0.04 -4.19 1.88
N ASN A 221 -0.87 -5.03 2.38
CA ASN A 221 -0.54 -6.25 3.10
C ASN A 221 0.52 -6.03 4.22
N GLY A 222 0.54 -4.83 4.78
CA GLY A 222 1.49 -4.37 5.78
C GLY A 222 0.85 -3.28 6.62
N SER A 223 1.01 -3.35 7.95
CA SER A 223 0.41 -2.40 8.86
C SER A 223 1.27 -1.15 9.05
N LYS A 224 0.74 -0.20 9.82
CA LYS A 224 1.44 1.01 10.27
C LYS A 224 2.80 0.74 10.95
N ARG A 225 2.94 -0.42 11.59
CA ARG A 225 4.21 -0.85 12.24
C ARG A 225 5.26 -1.32 11.25
N GLY A 226 4.83 -1.74 10.07
CA GLY A 226 5.69 -2.37 9.06
C GLY A 226 6.63 -1.38 8.38
N GLN A 227 7.72 -1.92 7.84
CA GLN A 227 8.73 -1.11 7.16
C GLN A 227 8.25 -0.51 5.84
N VAL A 228 7.22 -1.09 5.20
CA VAL A 228 6.55 -0.49 4.04
C VAL A 228 5.92 0.86 4.39
N TYR A 229 5.19 0.93 5.52
CA TYR A 229 4.57 2.18 5.99
C TYR A 229 5.66 3.21 6.30
N LYS A 230 6.69 2.83 7.07
CA LYS A 230 7.80 3.71 7.45
C LYS A 230 8.60 4.21 6.23
N PHE A 231 8.82 3.34 5.25
CA PHE A 231 9.47 3.70 3.99
C PHE A 231 8.70 4.78 3.24
N LEU A 232 7.38 4.63 3.05
CA LEU A 232 6.54 5.64 2.41
C LEU A 232 6.54 6.96 3.20
N ARG A 233 6.48 6.92 4.52
CA ARG A 233 6.60 8.12 5.38
C ARG A 233 7.92 8.84 5.16
N SER A 234 9.03 8.11 5.10
CA SER A 234 10.36 8.69 4.83
C SER A 234 10.48 9.35 3.44
N GLN A 235 9.62 8.92 2.50
CA GLN A 235 9.49 9.50 1.16
C GLN A 235 8.47 10.66 1.09
N GLY A 236 7.97 11.11 2.25
CA GLY A 236 7.10 12.28 2.38
C GLY A 236 5.60 12.00 2.23
N PHE A 237 5.21 10.75 1.97
CA PHE A 237 3.82 10.36 1.83
C PHE A 237 3.09 10.46 3.17
N VAL A 238 1.81 10.84 3.11
CA VAL A 238 0.90 10.86 4.25
C VAL A 238 -0.29 9.94 4.00
N SER A 239 -0.70 9.22 5.04
CA SER A 239 -1.89 8.38 5.01
C SER A 239 -3.12 9.27 5.14
N SER A 240 -4.02 9.23 4.17
CA SER A 240 -5.24 10.04 4.20
C SER A 240 -6.13 9.70 5.40
N TYR A 241 -6.15 8.43 5.82
CA TYR A 241 -6.90 7.97 6.98
C TYR A 241 -6.33 8.57 8.27
N ASP A 242 -5.00 8.57 8.43
CA ASP A 242 -4.36 9.16 9.59
C ASP A 242 -4.57 10.68 9.64
N THR A 243 -4.45 11.37 8.50
CA THR A 243 -4.74 12.81 8.42
C THR A 243 -6.19 13.12 8.79
N ALA A 244 -7.16 12.35 8.28
CA ALA A 244 -8.58 12.58 8.55
C ALA A 244 -8.96 12.34 10.03
N HIS A 245 -8.26 11.43 10.71
CA HIS A 245 -8.52 11.09 12.11
C HIS A 245 -7.53 11.72 13.10
N GLN A 246 -6.59 12.54 12.60
CA GLN A 246 -5.52 13.16 13.39
C GLN A 246 -4.68 12.12 14.16
N TYR A 247 -4.40 11.00 13.52
CA TYR A 247 -3.57 9.94 14.09
C TYR A 247 -2.08 10.22 13.85
N SER A 248 -1.31 9.98 14.90
CA SER A 248 0.15 10.05 14.93
C SER A 248 0.77 8.74 14.47
N ASP A 249 2.07 8.74 14.16
CA ASP A 249 2.81 7.50 13.86
C ASP A 249 3.13 6.63 15.10
N SER A 250 2.48 6.91 16.24
CA SER A 250 2.67 6.19 17.49
C SER A 250 2.09 4.77 17.50
N GLU A 251 2.61 3.95 18.41
CA GLU A 251 2.13 2.58 18.63
C GLU A 251 0.68 2.51 19.11
N GLU A 252 0.18 3.55 19.78
CA GLU A 252 -1.19 3.63 20.26
C GLU A 252 -2.20 3.75 19.11
N ASP A 253 -1.83 4.47 18.06
CA ASP A 253 -2.68 4.68 16.88
C ASP A 253 -2.60 3.53 15.87
N ALA A 254 -1.52 2.74 15.92
CA ALA A 254 -1.25 1.66 14.96
C ALA A 254 -2.33 0.57 14.88
N HIS A 255 -3.15 0.42 15.92
CA HIS A 255 -4.24 -0.57 15.99
C HIS A 255 -5.63 -0.01 15.71
N LYS A 256 -5.78 1.31 15.58
CA LYS A 256 -7.09 1.96 15.44
C LYS A 256 -7.68 1.80 14.05
N TRP A 257 -6.82 1.57 13.04
CA TRP A 257 -7.26 1.32 11.68
C TRP A 257 -7.53 -0.17 11.44
N VAL A 258 -8.72 -0.45 10.90
CA VAL A 258 -9.14 -1.79 10.48
C VAL A 258 -9.74 -1.68 9.09
N SER A 259 -9.12 -2.35 8.14
CA SER A 259 -9.58 -2.37 6.75
C SER A 259 -10.29 -3.67 6.38
N HIS A 260 -9.79 -4.83 6.81
CA HIS A 260 -10.46 -6.11 6.59
C HIS A 260 -10.09 -7.20 7.61
N ARG A 261 -10.81 -8.33 7.54
CA ARG A 261 -10.52 -9.56 8.29
C ARG A 261 -9.90 -10.59 7.34
N ASN A 262 -8.68 -11.03 7.61
CA ASN A 262 -7.97 -11.96 6.73
C ASN A 262 -8.52 -13.40 6.84
N HIS A 263 -8.04 -14.30 5.99
CA HIS A 263 -8.46 -15.71 5.97
C HIS A 263 -8.07 -16.51 7.23
N ARG A 264 -7.17 -15.99 8.07
CA ARG A 264 -6.83 -16.54 9.40
C ARG A 264 -7.73 -15.98 10.51
N GLY A 265 -8.70 -15.14 10.15
CA GLY A 265 -9.63 -14.51 11.07
C GLY A 265 -9.05 -13.29 11.81
N ASN A 266 -7.84 -12.85 11.49
CA ASN A 266 -7.22 -11.68 12.13
C ASN A 266 -7.78 -10.39 11.54
N ILE A 267 -7.92 -9.39 12.40
CA ILE A 267 -8.34 -8.04 12.04
C ILE A 267 -7.08 -7.23 11.70
N CYS A 268 -7.04 -6.59 10.54
CA CYS A 268 -5.87 -5.85 10.10
C CYS A 268 -6.25 -4.54 9.39
N GLY A 269 -5.41 -3.50 9.58
CA GLY A 269 -5.43 -2.26 8.83
C GLY A 269 -4.28 -2.24 7.84
N VAL A 270 -4.56 -2.64 6.60
CA VAL A 270 -3.56 -2.81 5.54
C VAL A 270 -3.92 -2.12 4.23
N ASP A 271 -5.16 -1.64 4.10
CA ASP A 271 -5.59 -0.82 2.98
C ASP A 271 -5.26 0.65 3.28
N PHE A 272 -4.54 1.32 2.38
CA PHE A 272 -4.16 2.72 2.57
C PHE A 272 -4.33 3.50 1.26
N ILE A 273 -4.67 4.78 1.43
CA ILE A 273 -4.56 5.81 0.39
C ILE A 273 -3.47 6.78 0.86
N TRP A 274 -2.33 6.73 0.20
CA TRP A 274 -1.19 7.60 0.45
C TRP A 274 -1.23 8.81 -0.47
N LEU A 275 -0.90 9.96 0.09
CA LEU A 275 -0.88 11.24 -0.60
C LEU A 275 0.52 11.82 -0.52
N LEU A 276 1.07 12.25 -1.65
CA LEU A 276 2.28 13.05 -1.71
C LEU A 276 1.96 14.39 -2.37
N ASN A 277 2.34 15.46 -1.68
CA ASN A 277 2.29 16.81 -2.22
C ASN A 277 3.68 17.16 -2.81
N PRO A 278 3.77 17.80 -4.00
CA PRO A 278 5.03 18.11 -4.70
C PRO A 278 6.04 18.98 -3.94
N ASP A 279 5.65 19.63 -2.85
CA ASP A 279 6.45 20.70 -2.22
C ASP A 279 7.49 20.22 -1.20
N LYS A 280 7.67 18.90 -1.01
CA LYS A 280 8.60 18.36 -0.01
C LYS A 280 9.91 17.92 -0.66
N CYS A 281 11.04 18.45 -0.17
CA CYS A 281 12.36 17.86 -0.44
C CYS A 281 12.33 16.39 0.01
N ARG A 282 12.70 15.49 -0.91
CA ARG A 282 12.68 14.05 -0.68
C ARG A 282 14.07 13.54 -0.38
N LYS A 283 14.17 12.64 0.58
CA LYS A 283 15.37 11.84 0.80
C LYS A 283 15.59 10.93 -0.42
N PRO A 284 16.83 10.70 -0.87
CA PRO A 284 17.10 9.78 -1.97
C PRO A 284 16.46 8.42 -1.70
N LEU A 285 15.79 7.87 -2.72
CA LEU A 285 15.01 6.64 -2.60
C LEU A 285 15.85 5.47 -2.07
N LYS A 286 17.11 5.37 -2.52
CA LYS A 286 18.08 4.36 -2.08
C LYS A 286 18.39 4.45 -0.58
N THR A 287 18.55 5.66 -0.03
CA THR A 287 18.84 5.83 1.40
C THR A 287 17.65 5.39 2.25
N SER A 288 16.43 5.79 1.87
CA SER A 288 15.21 5.32 2.54
C SER A 288 15.02 3.81 2.43
N TRP A 289 15.40 3.21 1.30
CA TRP A 289 15.35 1.77 1.10
C TRP A 289 16.25 1.06 2.10
N ASN A 290 17.52 1.45 2.20
CA ASN A 290 18.46 0.78 3.10
C ASN A 290 18.05 0.89 4.57
N GLU A 291 17.58 2.06 5.01
CA GLU A 291 17.02 2.24 6.36
C GLU A 291 15.85 1.31 6.64
N ALA A 292 14.94 1.15 5.67
CA ALA A 292 13.82 0.24 5.79
C ALA A 292 14.30 -1.22 5.82
N VAL A 293 15.33 -1.60 5.05
CA VAL A 293 15.94 -2.94 5.10
C VAL A 293 16.59 -3.21 6.47
N PHE A 294 17.39 -2.29 7.00
CA PHE A 294 17.93 -2.40 8.36
C PHE A 294 16.81 -2.53 9.40
N GLY A 295 15.71 -1.80 9.21
CA GLY A 295 14.50 -1.94 10.02
C GLY A 295 13.85 -3.33 9.96
N ILE A 296 13.96 -4.05 8.83
CA ILE A 296 13.53 -5.45 8.70
C ILE A 296 14.52 -6.37 9.42
N ILE A 297 15.84 -6.19 9.18
CA ILE A 297 16.90 -6.97 9.83
C ILE A 297 16.74 -6.91 11.34
N LYS A 298 16.60 -5.70 11.90
CA LYS A 298 16.37 -5.48 13.33
C LYS A 298 15.16 -6.24 13.84
N TYR A 299 14.03 -6.16 13.14
CA TYR A 299 12.80 -6.84 13.56
C TYR A 299 12.98 -8.37 13.56
N LEU A 300 13.61 -8.93 12.52
CA LEU A 300 13.87 -10.36 12.44
C LEU A 300 14.83 -10.83 13.54
N LEU A 301 15.86 -10.04 13.84
CA LEU A 301 16.76 -10.31 14.97
C LEU A 301 16.02 -10.29 16.32
N GLN A 302 15.11 -9.34 16.53
CA GLN A 302 14.28 -9.26 17.75
C GLN A 302 13.28 -10.42 17.89
N VAL A 303 12.70 -10.87 16.77
CA VAL A 303 11.80 -12.03 16.78
C VAL A 303 12.58 -13.32 17.04
N ALA A 304 13.78 -13.43 16.48
CA ALA A 304 14.65 -14.58 16.70
C ALA A 304 15.23 -14.59 18.13
N PHE A 305 15.52 -13.42 18.72
CA PHE A 305 16.22 -13.32 20.01
C PHE A 305 15.74 -12.12 20.85
N LEU A 306 15.57 -12.36 22.16
CA LEU A 306 14.93 -11.45 23.11
C LEU A 306 15.75 -10.19 23.50
N SER A 307 17.02 -10.06 23.11
CA SER A 307 17.89 -8.91 23.46
C SER A 307 18.88 -8.49 22.36
N ALA A 308 19.38 -7.25 22.42
CA ALA A 308 20.33 -6.68 21.45
C ALA A 308 21.73 -7.34 21.50
N GLU A 309 22.18 -7.73 22.69
CA GLU A 309 23.46 -8.45 22.89
C GLU A 309 23.43 -9.82 22.19
N ASN A 310 22.30 -10.52 22.26
CA ASN A 310 22.10 -11.80 21.57
C ASN A 310 22.07 -11.62 20.03
N ALA A 311 21.57 -10.48 19.55
CA ALA A 311 21.56 -10.16 18.13
C ALA A 311 22.97 -9.88 17.58
N PHE A 312 23.80 -9.13 18.31
CA PHE A 312 25.20 -8.88 17.94
C PHE A 312 26.00 -10.20 17.93
N ALA A 313 25.85 -11.03 18.97
CA ALA A 313 26.49 -12.34 19.05
C ALA A 313 26.12 -13.24 17.85
N LEU A 314 24.87 -13.22 17.41
CA LEU A 314 24.44 -13.97 16.23
C LEU A 314 25.13 -13.49 14.94
N LEU A 315 25.16 -12.17 14.70
CA LEU A 315 25.78 -11.61 13.51
C LEU A 315 27.29 -11.85 13.48
N LYS A 316 27.93 -11.91 14.66
CA LYS A 316 29.34 -12.24 14.84
C LYS A 316 29.63 -13.74 14.66
N ALA A 317 28.63 -14.60 14.83
CA ALA A 317 28.77 -16.06 14.81
C ALA A 317 29.90 -16.54 15.74
N ASP A 318 30.69 -17.54 15.33
CA ASP A 318 31.77 -18.12 16.14
C ASP A 318 33.08 -17.30 16.12
N SER A 319 33.05 -16.03 15.68
CA SER A 319 34.25 -15.19 15.65
C SER A 319 34.82 -15.01 17.07
N LEU A 320 36.14 -15.19 17.20
CA LEU A 320 36.86 -14.99 18.47
C LEU A 320 36.99 -13.50 18.84
N TYR A 321 36.83 -12.60 17.87
CA TYR A 321 36.99 -11.16 18.02
C TYR A 321 35.65 -10.45 18.18
N ASP A 322 35.58 -9.35 18.93
CA ASP A 322 34.33 -8.63 19.22
C ASP A 322 33.87 -7.68 18.11
N HIS A 323 33.82 -8.22 16.89
CA HIS A 323 33.33 -7.54 15.70
C HIS A 323 32.61 -8.53 14.78
N ILE A 324 31.70 -8.00 13.96
CA ILE A 324 31.04 -8.74 12.89
C ILE A 324 31.92 -8.63 11.64
N THR A 325 32.03 -9.71 10.87
CA THR A 325 32.71 -9.72 9.57
C THR A 325 31.69 -9.78 8.44
N TYR A 326 32.08 -9.41 7.22
CA TYR A 326 31.19 -9.54 6.06
C TYR A 326 30.65 -10.97 5.91
N SER A 327 31.50 -11.97 6.09
CA SER A 327 31.10 -13.38 5.98
C SER A 327 30.06 -13.76 7.04
N SER A 328 30.25 -13.35 8.29
CA SER A 328 29.31 -13.69 9.37
C SER A 328 27.99 -12.92 9.22
N PHE A 329 28.05 -11.66 8.78
CA PHE A 329 26.87 -10.86 8.44
C PHE A 329 26.06 -11.50 7.30
N TYR A 330 26.71 -11.86 6.20
CA TYR A 330 26.07 -12.51 5.05
C TYR A 330 25.41 -13.84 5.47
N GLN A 331 26.12 -14.68 6.22
CA GLN A 331 25.59 -15.95 6.72
C GLN A 331 24.38 -15.75 7.64
N ALA A 332 24.41 -14.76 8.53
CA ALA A 332 23.28 -14.44 9.38
C ALA A 332 22.07 -13.97 8.56
N LEU A 333 22.27 -13.14 7.52
CA LEU A 333 21.18 -12.75 6.62
C LEU A 333 20.62 -13.94 5.84
N CYS A 334 21.44 -14.93 5.45
CA CYS A 334 20.96 -16.19 4.89
C CYS A 334 20.09 -16.96 5.89
N GLN A 335 20.52 -17.07 7.16
CA GLN A 335 19.78 -17.76 8.22
C GLN A 335 18.44 -17.08 8.55
N LEU A 336 18.39 -15.75 8.49
CA LEU A 336 17.16 -14.97 8.63
C LEU A 336 16.25 -15.05 7.38
N GLY A 337 16.69 -15.77 6.34
CA GLY A 337 15.97 -15.88 5.08
C GLY A 337 15.94 -14.57 4.28
N MET A 338 16.87 -13.64 4.50
CA MET A 338 16.84 -12.36 3.77
C MET A 338 17.51 -12.45 2.40
N VAL A 339 18.43 -13.40 2.20
CA VAL A 339 19.14 -13.61 0.95
C VAL A 339 18.40 -14.64 0.08
N HIS A 340 17.88 -14.20 -1.06
CA HIS A 340 17.16 -15.00 -2.05
C HIS A 340 16.99 -14.16 -3.33
N PRO A 341 16.87 -14.73 -4.55
CA PRO A 341 16.64 -13.96 -5.77
C PRO A 341 15.52 -12.90 -5.67
N ASP A 342 14.38 -13.28 -5.09
CA ASP A 342 13.24 -12.36 -4.91
C ASP A 342 13.35 -11.44 -3.67
N ARG A 343 14.47 -11.55 -2.93
CA ARG A 343 14.83 -10.79 -1.71
C ARG A 343 16.23 -10.21 -1.92
N LEU A 344 17.08 -10.05 -0.91
CA LEU A 344 18.40 -9.44 -1.12
C LEU A 344 19.30 -10.31 -2.02
N ASN A 345 19.87 -9.69 -3.05
CA ASN A 345 20.94 -10.26 -3.86
C ASN A 345 22.32 -9.90 -3.27
N SER A 346 23.40 -10.54 -3.75
CA SER A 346 24.74 -10.35 -3.18
C SER A 346 25.25 -8.90 -3.27
N GLU A 347 24.98 -8.21 -4.38
CA GLU A 347 25.39 -6.80 -4.57
C GLU A 347 24.64 -5.86 -3.60
N GLU A 348 23.37 -6.13 -3.32
CA GLU A 348 22.61 -5.39 -2.31
C GLU A 348 23.13 -5.66 -0.91
N VAL A 349 23.54 -6.89 -0.59
CA VAL A 349 24.15 -7.21 0.71
C VAL A 349 25.49 -6.52 0.87
N GLU A 350 26.32 -6.45 -0.17
CA GLU A 350 27.57 -5.68 -0.16
C GLU A 350 27.31 -4.19 0.09
N LYS A 351 26.30 -3.61 -0.56
CA LYS A 351 25.92 -2.21 -0.33
C LYS A 351 25.43 -1.97 1.10
N LEU A 352 24.64 -2.89 1.67
CA LEU A 352 24.21 -2.81 3.07
C LEU A 352 25.39 -2.94 4.02
N TRP A 353 26.34 -3.82 3.71
CA TRP A 353 27.59 -3.95 4.47
C TRP A 353 28.36 -2.63 4.49
N SER A 354 28.61 -2.03 3.32
CA SER A 354 29.32 -0.74 3.23
C SER A 354 28.60 0.43 3.89
N GLU A 355 27.31 0.32 4.18
CA GLU A 355 26.58 1.33 4.96
C GLU A 355 26.58 1.05 6.46
N ALA A 356 26.79 -0.21 6.85
CA ALA A 356 26.87 -0.63 8.23
C ALA A 356 28.29 -0.49 8.80
N ASP A 357 29.32 -0.77 8.00
CA ASP A 357 30.75 -0.49 8.22
C ASP A 357 31.00 0.97 7.81
N ARG A 358 30.91 1.88 8.79
CA ARG A 358 30.85 3.33 8.58
C ARG A 358 32.23 3.94 8.43
N ASP A 359 33.21 3.41 9.14
CA ASP A 359 34.59 3.89 9.04
C ASP A 359 35.40 3.18 7.95
N GLY A 360 34.88 2.09 7.39
CA GLY A 360 35.44 1.36 6.26
C GLY A 360 36.64 0.51 6.64
N ASP A 361 36.77 0.12 7.91
CA ASP A 361 37.87 -0.70 8.40
C ASP A 361 37.72 -2.20 8.05
N GLY A 362 36.56 -2.57 7.47
CA GLY A 362 36.27 -3.92 6.98
C GLY A 362 35.63 -4.83 8.03
N VAL A 363 35.26 -4.32 9.20
CA VAL A 363 34.46 -5.01 10.22
C VAL A 363 33.31 -4.12 10.68
N ILE A 364 32.36 -4.68 11.45
CA ILE A 364 31.35 -3.87 12.14
C ILE A 364 31.55 -4.07 13.64
N ASP A 365 31.96 -3.02 14.33
CA ASP A 365 32.10 -3.05 15.78
C ASP A 365 30.73 -2.90 16.50
N TYR A 366 30.71 -3.02 17.83
CA TYR A 366 29.47 -2.91 18.58
C TYR A 366 28.84 -1.50 18.51
N LYS A 367 29.66 -0.45 18.36
CA LYS A 367 29.18 0.92 18.26
C LYS A 367 28.51 1.15 16.91
N GLU A 368 29.12 0.73 15.82
CA GLU A 368 28.53 0.77 14.49
C GLU A 368 27.24 -0.06 14.43
N PHE A 369 27.25 -1.26 15.02
CA PHE A 369 26.05 -2.06 15.17
C PHE A 369 24.94 -1.29 15.88
N GLN A 370 25.23 -0.62 16.99
CA GLN A 370 24.24 0.19 17.71
C GLN A 370 23.70 1.34 16.86
N GLU A 371 24.52 1.99 16.05
CA GLU A 371 24.11 3.14 15.25
C GLU A 371 23.06 2.80 14.18
N TRP A 372 23.19 1.66 13.50
CA TRP A 372 22.17 1.23 12.52
C TRP A 372 21.06 0.35 13.12
N SER A 373 21.33 -0.41 14.19
CA SER A 373 20.32 -1.24 14.85
C SER A 373 19.43 -0.44 15.81
N HIS A 374 19.91 0.69 16.33
CA HIS A 374 19.18 1.63 17.15
C HIS A 374 19.44 3.04 16.62
N PRO A 375 18.80 3.45 15.51
CA PRO A 375 18.85 4.85 15.14
C PRO A 375 18.33 5.62 16.36
N THR A 376 19.21 6.42 16.95
CA THR A 376 18.88 7.41 17.96
C THR A 376 17.62 8.11 17.46
N LYS A 377 16.65 8.29 18.37
CA LYS A 377 15.48 9.12 18.14
C LYS A 377 15.98 10.38 17.45
N PHE A 378 15.63 10.57 16.17
CA PHE A 378 15.82 11.87 15.58
C PHE A 378 15.02 12.85 16.45
N GLU A 379 15.73 13.87 16.87
CA GLU A 379 15.26 15.03 17.61
C GLU A 379 14.01 15.62 16.95
N GLU A 380 13.21 16.24 17.81
CA GLU A 380 11.83 16.74 17.62
C GLU A 380 11.54 17.48 16.31
#